data_AF-Q7BLA4-F1
#
_entry.id   AF-Q7BLA4-F1
#
_cell.length_a   1.000
_cell.length_b   1.000
_cell.length_c   1.000
_cell.angle_alpha   90.00
_cell.angle_beta   90.00
_cell.angle_gamma   90.00
#
_symmetry.space_group_name_H-M   'P 1'
#
loop_
_entity.id
_entity.type
_entity.pdbx_description
1 polymer ?
#
loop_
_entity_poly.entity_id
_entity_poly.type
_entity_poly.pdbx_seq_one_letter_code
_entity_poly.pdbx_strand_id
1 'polypeptide(L)'
;MALSRRNFGLWAAAGMAAAVAPRWALARIELGAKTIETLSDGHLTLPPEFIFGGLDPEALQPLLTRYGIGAGPLMPEVNVTLLRDEGRVVCLTQLRAG
;
A
#
# COMPACT_ATOMS: atom_id res chain seq x y z
N MET A 1 -39.29 -8.07 0.28
CA MET A 1 -38.62 -9.36 0.57
C MET A 1 -38.76 -9.63 2.07
N ALA A 2 -39.39 -10.74 2.48
CA ALA A 2 -39.63 -11.03 3.89
C ALA A 2 -38.33 -11.55 4.56
N LEU A 3 -37.96 -10.98 5.71
CA LEU A 3 -36.86 -11.46 6.54
C LEU A 3 -37.24 -12.82 7.15
N SER A 4 -36.73 -13.91 6.58
CA SER A 4 -36.81 -15.25 7.16
C SER A 4 -35.65 -15.48 8.14
N ARG A 5 -35.88 -16.24 9.23
CA ARG A 5 -34.83 -16.66 10.19
C ARG A 5 -33.60 -17.26 9.50
N ARG A 6 -33.82 -18.02 8.43
CA ARG A 6 -32.76 -18.63 7.61
C ARG A 6 -31.92 -17.59 6.87
N ASN A 7 -32.57 -16.59 6.29
CA ASN A 7 -31.87 -15.51 5.61
C ASN A 7 -31.10 -14.68 6.64
N PHE A 8 -31.70 -14.36 7.80
CA PHE A 8 -31.01 -13.62 8.85
C PHE A 8 -29.70 -14.27 9.30
N GLY A 9 -29.69 -15.60 9.51
CA GLY A 9 -28.46 -16.34 9.83
C GLY A 9 -27.41 -16.29 8.73
N LEU A 10 -27.82 -16.42 7.47
CA LEU A 10 -26.92 -16.29 6.30
C LEU A 10 -26.32 -14.88 6.19
N TRP A 11 -27.14 -13.82 6.38
CA TRP A 11 -26.66 -12.44 6.36
C TRP A 11 -25.73 -12.12 7.52
N ALA A 12 -26.02 -12.63 8.73
CA ALA A 12 -25.16 -12.46 9.90
C ALA A 12 -23.80 -13.17 9.71
N ALA A 13 -23.80 -14.39 9.18
CA ALA A 13 -22.58 -15.12 8.86
C ALA A 13 -21.75 -14.42 7.77
N ALA A 14 -22.40 -13.90 6.73
CA ALA A 14 -21.73 -13.12 5.68
C ALA A 14 -21.13 -11.81 6.21
N GLY A 15 -21.83 -11.10 7.09
CA GLY A 15 -21.31 -9.90 7.75
C GLY A 15 -20.09 -10.19 8.62
N MET A 16 -20.09 -11.32 9.34
CA MET A 16 -18.95 -11.71 10.16
C MET A 16 -17.75 -12.19 9.33
N ALA A 17 -18.00 -12.88 8.22
CA ALA A 17 -16.94 -13.26 7.27
C ALA A 17 -16.28 -12.03 6.63
N ALA A 18 -17.06 -11.00 6.27
CA ALA A 18 -16.53 -9.75 5.73
C ALA A 18 -15.69 -8.96 6.76
N ALA A 19 -15.99 -9.08 8.06
CA ALA A 19 -15.24 -8.42 9.12
C ALA A 19 -13.85 -9.06 9.38
N VAL A 20 -13.68 -10.34 9.03
CA VAL A 20 -12.42 -11.08 9.22
C VAL A 20 -11.61 -11.18 7.91
N ALA A 21 -12.18 -10.73 6.79
CA ALA A 21 -11.47 -10.71 5.52
C ALA A 21 -10.21 -9.82 5.63
N PRO A 22 -9.05 -10.27 5.14
CA PRO A 22 -7.83 -9.47 5.18
C PRO A 22 -8.07 -8.17 4.44
N ARG A 23 -8.00 -7.04 5.16
CA ARG A 23 -8.07 -5.72 4.57
C ARG A 23 -6.72 -5.41 3.94
N TRP A 24 -6.53 -5.86 2.71
CA TRP A 24 -5.44 -5.39 1.88
C TRP A 24 -5.54 -3.88 1.73
N ALA A 25 -4.44 -3.16 1.94
CA ALA A 25 -4.35 -1.73 1.63
C ALA A 25 -4.29 -1.60 0.10
N LEU A 26 -5.47 -1.69 -0.51
CA LEU A 26 -5.70 -1.61 -1.94
C LEU A 26 -6.22 -0.20 -2.28
N ALA A 27 -5.46 0.53 -3.08
CA ALA A 27 -5.94 1.74 -3.75
C ALA A 27 -6.29 1.39 -5.20
N ARG A 28 -7.43 1.88 -5.70
CA ARG A 28 -7.89 1.62 -7.06
C ARG A 28 -8.35 2.90 -7.73
N ILE A 29 -7.92 3.10 -8.97
CA ILE A 29 -8.29 4.22 -9.83
C ILE A 29 -8.77 3.64 -11.15
N GLU A 30 -9.96 4.06 -11.59
CA GLU A 30 -10.48 3.77 -12.93
C GLU A 30 -10.13 4.93 -13.87
N LEU A 31 -9.52 4.62 -15.01
CA LEU A 31 -9.08 5.56 -16.04
C LEU A 31 -9.69 5.16 -17.38
N GLY A 32 -10.93 5.60 -17.61
CA GLY A 32 -11.71 5.17 -18.76
C GLY A 32 -11.97 3.66 -18.70
N ALA A 33 -11.47 2.91 -19.69
CA ALA A 33 -11.54 1.45 -19.71
C ALA A 33 -10.37 0.75 -18.97
N LYS A 34 -9.40 1.52 -18.47
CA LYS A 34 -8.22 1.00 -17.77
C LYS A 34 -8.44 1.04 -16.27
N THR A 35 -7.86 0.09 -15.57
CA THR A 35 -7.86 0.07 -14.10
C THR A 35 -6.42 0.09 -13.59
N ILE A 36 -6.13 0.99 -12.65
CA ILE A 36 -4.89 0.97 -11.88
C ILE A 36 -5.20 0.53 -10.45
N GLU A 37 -4.54 -0.52 -9.99
CA GLU A 37 -4.66 -1.05 -8.64
C GLU A 37 -3.28 -1.01 -7.97
N THR A 38 -3.15 -0.39 -6.81
CA THR A 38 -1.92 -0.42 -6.01
C THR A 38 -2.18 -1.17 -4.72
N LEU A 39 -1.36 -2.17 -4.45
CA LEU A 39 -1.37 -2.98 -3.24
C LEU A 39 -0.10 -2.71 -2.44
N SER A 40 -0.27 -2.44 -1.14
CA SER A 40 0.87 -2.39 -0.22
C SER A 40 1.36 -3.80 0.11
N ASP A 41 2.66 -4.01 -0.04
CA ASP A 41 3.41 -5.20 0.41
C ASP A 41 4.09 -4.94 1.77
N GLY A 42 3.68 -3.86 2.46
CA GLY A 42 4.26 -3.42 3.72
C GLY A 42 5.43 -2.45 3.52
N HIS A 43 6.48 -2.62 4.33
CA HIS A 43 7.65 -1.76 4.32
C HIS A 43 8.92 -2.56 4.60
N LEU A 44 10.06 -2.01 4.19
CA LEU A 44 11.37 -2.50 4.65
C LEU A 44 11.76 -1.80 5.94
N THR A 45 12.71 -2.36 6.68
CA THR A 45 13.41 -1.65 7.76
C THR A 45 14.85 -1.52 7.33
N LEU A 46 15.25 -0.32 6.93
CA LEU A 46 16.57 -0.08 6.34
C LEU A 46 17.43 0.79 7.25
N PRO A 47 18.72 0.48 7.37
CA PRO A 47 19.67 1.40 7.96
C PRO A 47 19.79 2.68 7.09
N PRO A 48 19.85 3.89 7.68
CA PRO A 48 19.97 5.14 6.92
C PRO A 48 21.14 5.17 5.92
N GLU A 49 22.27 4.58 6.29
CA GLU A 49 23.47 4.47 5.45
C GLU A 49 23.24 3.66 4.17
N PHE A 50 22.22 2.81 4.10
CA PHE A 50 21.86 2.09 2.88
C PHE A 50 21.33 3.02 1.78
N ILE A 51 20.61 4.08 2.16
CA ILE A 51 20.02 5.05 1.22
C ILE A 51 20.91 6.28 1.06
N PHE A 52 21.51 6.75 2.16
CA PHE A 52 22.23 8.01 2.20
C PHE A 52 23.76 7.86 2.28
N GLY A 53 24.28 6.63 2.23
CA GLY A 53 25.72 6.37 2.30
C GLY A 53 26.50 7.15 1.22
N GLY A 54 27.58 7.81 1.63
CA GLY A 54 28.44 8.59 0.74
C GLY A 54 27.94 10.01 0.43
N LEU A 55 26.79 10.43 0.97
CA LEU A 55 26.34 11.80 0.89
C LEU A 55 27.00 12.66 1.98
N ASP A 56 27.20 13.95 1.68
CA ASP A 56 27.70 14.93 2.64
C ASP A 56 26.65 15.15 3.76
N PRO A 57 26.98 14.84 5.03
CA PRO A 57 26.06 15.01 6.15
C PRO A 57 25.56 16.44 6.32
N GLU A 58 26.40 17.45 6.04
CA GLU A 58 26.02 18.86 6.22
C GLU A 58 24.97 19.31 5.21
N ALA A 59 25.04 18.77 3.98
CA ALA A 59 24.04 19.02 2.95
C ALA A 59 22.75 18.19 3.15
N LEU A 60 22.87 17.00 3.74
CA LEU A 60 21.75 16.07 3.93
C LEU A 60 20.84 16.46 5.09
N GLN A 61 21.41 16.85 6.24
CA GLN A 61 20.65 17.10 7.47
C GLN A 61 19.52 18.14 7.33
N PRO A 62 19.69 19.26 6.57
CA PRO A 62 18.61 20.19 6.31
C PRO A 62 17.46 19.59 5.51
N LEU A 63 17.75 18.68 4.57
CA LEU A 63 16.72 18.01 3.75
C LEU A 63 15.93 17.01 4.59
N LEU A 64 16.60 16.17 5.38
CA LEU A 64 15.92 15.23 6.27
C LEU A 64 14.99 15.96 7.23
N THR A 65 15.47 17.06 7.80
CA THR A 65 14.67 17.91 8.70
C THR A 65 13.48 18.53 7.98
N ARG A 66 13.68 19.03 6.75
CA ARG A 66 12.63 19.65 5.92
C ARG A 66 11.52 18.67 5.57
N TYR A 67 11.87 17.42 5.28
CA TYR A 67 10.90 16.38 4.90
C TYR A 67 10.39 15.55 6.08
N GLY A 68 10.82 15.87 7.32
CA GLY A 68 10.36 15.18 8.53
C GLY A 68 10.90 13.76 8.68
N ILE A 69 12.02 13.45 8.04
CA ILE A 69 12.67 12.15 8.14
C ILE A 69 13.40 12.08 9.49
N GLY A 70 12.88 11.24 10.39
CA GLY A 70 13.38 11.11 11.76
C GLY A 70 14.74 10.41 11.84
N ALA A 71 15.40 10.56 13.00
CA ALA A 71 16.60 9.79 13.32
C ALA A 71 16.21 8.34 13.66
N GLY A 72 16.72 7.37 12.91
CA GLY A 72 16.44 5.95 13.12
C GLY A 72 16.35 5.17 11.81
N PRO A 73 15.98 3.88 11.85
CA PRO A 73 15.78 3.09 10.66
C PRO A 73 14.71 3.70 9.75
N LEU A 74 14.99 3.73 8.44
CA LEU A 74 14.01 4.15 7.44
C LEU A 74 13.01 3.03 7.22
N MET A 75 11.72 3.39 7.10
CA MET A 75 10.64 2.45 6.86
C MET A 75 9.93 2.73 5.52
N PRO A 76 10.65 2.61 4.38
CA PRO A 76 10.06 2.87 3.07
C PRO A 76 8.95 1.86 2.73
N GLU A 77 7.84 2.35 2.22
CA GLU A 77 6.75 1.51 1.73
C GLU A 77 7.17 0.76 0.45
N VAL A 78 6.79 -0.51 0.39
CA VAL A 78 6.91 -1.35 -0.81
C VAL A 78 5.51 -1.55 -1.38
N ASN A 79 5.33 -1.14 -2.63
CA ASN A 79 4.03 -1.19 -3.28
C ASN A 79 4.14 -1.90 -4.63
N VAL A 80 3.10 -2.67 -4.95
CA VAL A 80 2.89 -3.31 -6.25
C VAL A 80 1.71 -2.66 -6.94
N THR A 81 1.93 -2.10 -8.12
CA THR A 81 0.89 -1.46 -8.93
C THR A 81 0.61 -2.29 -10.17
N LEU A 82 -0.66 -2.63 -10.38
CA LEU A 82 -1.17 -3.32 -11.55
C LEU A 82 -1.93 -2.34 -12.44
N LEU A 83 -1.57 -2.27 -13.71
CA LEU A 83 -2.36 -1.62 -14.76
C LEU A 83 -3.06 -2.70 -15.58
N ARG A 84 -4.38 -2.63 -15.68
CA ARG A 84 -5.20 -3.53 -16.50
C ARG A 84 -5.78 -2.76 -17.68
N ASP A 85 -5.63 -3.31 -18.87
CA ASP A 85 -6.07 -2.67 -20.11
C ASP A 85 -6.33 -3.72 -21.21
N GLU A 86 -7.57 -3.83 -21.67
CA GLU A 86 -7.98 -4.71 -22.78
C GLU A 86 -7.39 -6.14 -22.73
N GLY A 87 -7.46 -6.77 -21.55
CA GLY A 87 -6.95 -8.13 -21.33
C GLY A 87 -5.43 -8.22 -21.06
N ARG A 88 -4.71 -7.09 -21.09
CA ARG A 88 -3.31 -7.00 -20.66
C ARG A 88 -3.24 -6.62 -19.18
N VAL A 89 -2.23 -7.17 -18.50
CA VAL A 89 -1.90 -6.83 -17.11
C VAL A 89 -0.42 -6.47 -17.06
N VAL A 90 -0.12 -5.25 -16.64
CA VAL A 90 1.25 -4.74 -16.44
C VAL A 90 1.50 -4.58 -14.95
N CYS A 91 2.59 -5.16 -14.44
CA CYS A 91 3.00 -5.05 -13.05
C CYS A 91 4.18 -4.08 -12.91
N LEU A 92 4.07 -3.15 -11.97
CA LEU A 92 5.06 -2.13 -11.66
C LEU A 92 5.39 -2.22 -10.16
N THR A 93 6.65 -2.38 -9.82
CA THR A 93 7.13 -2.31 -8.43
C THR A 93 7.62 -0.90 -8.12
N GLN A 94 7.27 -0.40 -6.94
CA GLN A 94 7.71 0.90 -6.43
C GLN A 94 8.26 0.75 -5.01
N LEU A 95 9.43 1.33 -4.76
CA LEU A 95 10.01 1.50 -3.42
C LEU A 95 10.02 3.00 -3.11
N ARG A 96 9.34 3.41 -2.04
CA ARG A 96 9.23 4.83 -1.66
C ARG A 96 9.97 5.08 -0.35
N ALA A 97 11.09 5.79 -0.39
CA ALA A 97 11.73 6.35 0.80
C ALA A 97 10.85 7.48 1.34
N GLY A 98 10.25 7.23 2.52
CA GLY A 98 9.45 8.20 3.27
C GLY A 98 10.31 9.27 3.92
#